data_AF-A0A2W0CI43-F1
#
_entry.id   AF-A0A2W0CI43-F1
#
_cell.length_a   1.000
_cell.length_b   1.000
_cell.length_c   1.000
_cell.angle_alpha   90.00
_cell.angle_beta   90.00
_cell.angle_gamma   90.00
#
_symmetry.space_group_name_H-M   'P 1'
#
loop_
_entity.id
_entity.type
_entity.pdbx_description
1 polymer ?
#
loop_
_entity_poly.entity_id
_entity_poly.type
_entity_poly.pdbx_seq_one_letter_code
_entity_poly.pdbx_strand_id
1 'polypeptide(L)' 'MDKHFVLSFSVGVGSLAMLVLNLVFFNSVATLLLGTSIAFNFATMVKYYPKDFKVAMKKVFWRE' A
#
# COMPACT_ATOMS: atom_id res chain seq x y z
N MET A 1 -8.07 9.18 12.00
CA MET A 1 -7.30 8.04 11.50
C MET A 1 -6.51 7.46 12.65
N ASP A 2 -6.70 6.16 12.89
CA ASP A 2 -5.99 5.40 13.91
C ASP A 2 -4.47 5.32 13.63
N LYS A 3 -3.63 5.28 14.67
CA LYS A 3 -2.15 5.27 14.54
C LYS A 3 -1.66 4.00 13.82
N HIS A 4 -2.28 2.85 14.08
CA HIS A 4 -1.92 1.60 13.43
C HIS A 4 -2.31 1.61 11.96
N PHE A 5 -3.46 2.20 11.61
CA PHE A 5 -3.83 2.40 10.21
C PHE A 5 -2.82 3.29 9.48
N VAL A 6 -2.45 4.44 10.05
CA VAL A 6 -1.49 5.37 9.43
C VAL A 6 -0.15 4.69 9.15
N LEU A 7 0.34 3.91 10.11
CA LEU A 7 1.60 3.19 9.97
C LEU A 7 1.51 2.11 8.90
N SER A 8 0.48 1.25 8.94
CA SER A 8 0.26 0.20 7.95
C SER A 8 0.07 0.74 6.53
N PHE A 9 -0.67 1.84 6.39
CA PHE A 9 -0.88 2.52 5.11
C PHE A 9 0.44 3.11 4.57
N SER A 10 1.22 3.77 5.43
CA SER A 10 2.52 4.33 5.06
C SER A 10 3.50 3.23 4.61
N VAL A 11 3.54 2.10 5.31
CA VAL A 11 4.32 0.92 4.92
C VAL A 11 3.84 0.38 3.57
N GLY A 12 2.52 0.29 3.35
CA GLY A 12 1.94 -0.13 2.07
C GLY A 12 2.38 0.75 0.90
N VAL A 13 2.30 2.08 1.06
CA VAL A 13 2.71 3.05 0.03
C VAL A 13 4.22 3.01 -0.20
N GLY A 14 5.03 2.99 0.86
CA GLY A 14 6.49 2.90 0.75
C GLY A 14 6.95 1.62 0.07
N SER A 15 6.30 0.49 0.37
CA SER A 15 6.56 -0.79 -0.29
C SER A 15 6.18 -0.76 -1.77
N LEU A 16 5.15 0.01 -2.16
CA LEU A 16 4.74 0.20 -3.55
C LEU A 16 5.82 0.94 -4.35
N ALA A 17 6.47 1.95 -3.76
CA ALA A 17 7.62 2.60 -4.37
C ALA A 17 8.80 1.61 -4.56
N MET A 18 9.06 0.78 -3.54
CA MET A 18 10.10 -0.25 -3.63
C MET A 18 9.79 -1.32 -4.69
N LEU A 19 8.52 -1.70 -4.85
CA LEU A 19 8.07 -2.62 -5.89
C LEU A 19 8.39 -2.07 -7.29
N VAL A 20 8.09 -0.79 -7.53
CA VAL A 20 8.39 -0.13 -8.81
C VAL A 20 9.90 -0.14 -9.08
N LEU A 21 10.73 0.22 -8.09
CA LEU A 21 12.18 0.14 -8.23
C LEU A 21 12.65 -1.29 -8.53
N ASN A 22 12.10 -2.28 -7.82
CA ASN A 22 12.47 -3.68 -8.03
C ASN A 22 12.09 -4.18 -9.44
N LEU A 23 10.94 -3.76 -9.96
CA LEU A 23 10.47 -4.09 -11.30
C LEU A 23 11.39 -3.47 -12.38
N VAL A 24 11.85 -2.24 -12.18
CA VAL A 24 12.71 -1.52 -13.14
C VAL A 24 14.13 -2.07 -13.16
N PHE A 25 14.71 -2.40 -12.00
CA PHE A 25 16.13 -2.70 -11.89
C PHE A 25 16.47 -4.19 -11.73
N PHE A 26 15.55 -5.02 -11.23
CA PHE A 26 15.89 -6.37 -10.74
C PHE A 26 14.98 -7.49 -11.24
N ASN A 27 13.85 -7.20 -11.89
CA ASN A 27 12.85 -8.12 -12.48
C ASN A 27 12.97 -9.60 -12.01
N SER A 28 12.66 -9.84 -10.73
CA SER A 28 12.92 -11.12 -10.05
C SER A 28 11.66 -11.70 -9.42
N VAL A 29 11.71 -12.96 -9.01
CA VAL A 29 10.62 -13.62 -8.26
C VAL A 29 10.30 -12.86 -6.95
N ALA A 30 11.27 -12.15 -6.37
CA ALA A 30 11.03 -11.32 -5.19
C ALA A 30 10.04 -10.18 -5.46
N THR A 31 9.96 -9.70 -6.71
CA THR A 31 9.02 -8.66 -7.12
C THR A 31 7.57 -9.16 -7.03
N LEU A 32 7.31 -10.43 -7.37
CA LEU A 32 5.98 -11.05 -7.22
C LEU A 32 5.58 -11.20 -5.75
N LEU A 33 6.51 -11.63 -4.89
CA LEU A 33 6.28 -11.74 -3.44
C LEU A 33 6.01 -10.38 -2.79
N LEU A 34 6.76 -9.34 -3.18
CA LEU A 34 6.50 -7.96 -2.77
C LEU A 34 5.12 -7.50 -3.23
N GLY A 35 4.77 -7.69 -4.50
CA GLY A 35 3.48 -7.26 -5.06
C GLY A 35 2.29 -7.91 -4.36
N THR A 36 2.36 -9.23 -4.12
CA THR A 36 1.31 -9.97 -3.40
C THR A 36 1.19 -9.53 -1.94
N SER A 37 2.30 -9.28 -1.25
CA SER A 37 2.30 -8.78 0.14
C SER A 37 1.66 -7.40 0.25
N ILE A 38 1.97 -6.51 -0.69
CA ILE A 38 1.40 -5.16 -0.77
C ILE A 38 -0.12 -5.24 -1.01
N ALA A 39 -0.54 -6.07 -1.97
CA ALA A 39 -1.96 -6.27 -2.27
C ALA A 39 -2.72 -6.82 -1.06
N PHE A 40 -2.15 -7.78 -0.34
CA PHE A 40 -2.75 -8.34 0.88
C PHE A 40 -2.87 -7.29 2.00
N ASN A 41 -1.85 -6.46 2.20
CA ASN A 41 -1.88 -5.39 3.20
C ASN A 41 -3.01 -4.39 2.90
N PHE A 42 -3.12 -3.94 1.66
CA PHE A 42 -4.18 -3.02 1.27
C PHE A 42 -5.58 -3.66 1.31
N ALA A 43 -5.72 -4.92 0.90
CA ALA A 43 -6.99 -5.64 1.01
C ALA A 43 -7.46 -5.75 2.48
N THR A 44 -6.52 -6.04 3.38
CA THR A 44 -6.76 -6.05 4.83
C THR A 44 -7.21 -4.68 5.32
N MET A 45 -6.53 -3.60 4.92
CA MET A 45 -6.94 -2.23 5.27
C MET A 45 -8.32 -1.85 4.74
N VAL A 46 -8.66 -2.23 3.51
CA VAL A 46 -9.99 -2.00 2.92
C VAL A 46 -11.07 -2.73 3.74
N LYS A 47 -10.80 -3.95 4.21
CA LYS A 47 -11.74 -4.76 4.99
C LYS A 47 -11.97 -4.22 6.40
N TYR A 48 -10.89 -3.91 7.13
CA TYR A 48 -10.97 -3.55 8.55
C TYR A 48 -11.06 -2.04 8.81
N TYR A 49 -10.55 -1.21 7.90
CA TYR A 49 -10.51 0.26 8.05
C TYR A 49 -11.09 0.98 6.81
N PRO A 50 -12.30 0.63 6.33
CA PRO A 50 -12.82 1.12 5.04
C PRO A 50 -12.98 2.65 4.97
N LYS A 51 -13.41 3.29 6.07
CA LYS A 51 -13.60 4.75 6.14
C LYS A 51 -12.26 5.49 6.07
N ASP A 52 -11.30 5.07 6.90
CA ASP A 52 -9.96 5.66 6.94
C ASP A 52 -9.20 5.42 5.63
N PHE A 53 -9.33 4.22 5.04
CA PHE A 53 -8.77 3.90 3.74
C PHE A 53 -9.31 4.81 2.63
N LYS A 54 -10.63 5.04 2.58
CA LYS A 54 -11.23 5.96 1.61
C LYS A 54 -10.70 7.39 1.77
N VAL A 55 -10.57 7.89 3.00
CA VAL A 55 -10.03 9.22 3.27
C VAL A 55 -8.56 9.33 2.87
N ALA A 56 -7.75 8.32 3.22
CA ALA A 56 -6.34 8.28 2.84
C ALA A 56 -6.16 8.27 1.32
N MET A 57 -6.93 7.45 0.60
CA MET A 57 -6.90 7.40 -0.86
C MET A 57 -7.34 8.72 -1.49
N LYS A 58 -8.40 9.36 -0.99
CA LYS A 58 -8.80 10.70 -1.45
C LYS A 58 -7.67 11.72 -1.34
N LYS A 59 -6.95 11.73 -0.21
CA LYS A 59 -5.78 12.59 -0.01
C LYS A 59 -4.63 12.28 -0.97
N VAL A 60 -4.33 11.00 -1.17
CA VAL A 60 -3.27 10.57 -2.10
C VAL A 60 -3.57 11.00 -3.54
N PHE A 61 -4.82 10.87 -3.97
CA PHE A 61 -5.23 11.21 -5.34
C PHE A 61 -5.70 12.66 -5.51
N TRP A 62 -5.59 13.50 -4.47
CA TRP A 62 -6.11 14.87 -4.46
C TRP A 62 -7.57 14.96 -4.95
N ARG A 63 -8.38 13.96 -4.60
CA ARG A 63 -9.80 13.88 -4.97
C ARG A 63 -10.63 14.17 -3.72
N GLU A 64 -11.12 15.39 -3.60
CA GLU A 64 -12.02 15.82 -2.51
C GLU A 64 -13.40 15.17 -2.62
#